data_AF-A0A925X1X0-F1
#
_entry.id   AF-A0A925X1X0-F1
#
_cell.length_a   1.000
_cell.length_b   1.000
_cell.length_c   1.000
_cell.angle_alpha   90.00
_cell.angle_beta   90.00
_cell.angle_gamma   90.00
#
_symmetry.space_group_name_H-M   'P 1'
#
loop_
_entity.id
_entity.type
_entity.pdbx_description
1 polymer ?
#
loop_
_entity_poly.entity_id
_entity_poly.type
_entity_poly.pdbx_seq_one_letter_code
_entity_poly.pdbx_strand_id
1 'polypeptide(L)'
;YVKKGGLFPVIEAKYGRIGRLVGTGAPNPETGALPKMSKSLNNAIFLSDDADVVQKKIMSMYTDPKRITGKEPGETDPTKNPLWAFHETFNTDTAWVDEHRAMYAKGAVGDVVIKRKLVEVINTLIDPIRTRRKQFEARPDDVIDALKQGTKRANVITEETLALAKKAMRQDFFSRTLSIG
;
A
#
# COMPACT_ATOMS: atom_id res chain seq x y z
N TYR A 1 33.06 3.51 -3.37
CA TYR A 1 33.17 4.95 -3.12
C TYR A 1 33.62 5.23 -1.69
N VAL A 2 32.87 4.82 -0.66
CA VAL A 2 33.30 4.99 0.75
C VAL A 2 34.62 4.30 1.07
N LYS A 3 34.81 3.05 0.61
CA LYS A 3 36.09 2.32 0.72
C LYS A 3 37.29 3.00 0.02
N LYS A 4 37.04 4.01 -0.82
CA LYS A 4 38.07 4.79 -1.52
C LYS A 4 38.25 6.20 -0.91
N GLY A 5 37.73 6.44 0.31
CA GLY A 5 37.81 7.73 1.01
C GLY A 5 36.63 8.67 0.77
N GLY A 6 35.59 8.24 0.04
CA GLY A 6 34.36 9.02 -0.12
C GLY A 6 33.54 9.07 1.17
N LEU A 7 32.91 10.20 1.47
CA LEU A 7 32.13 10.36 2.71
C LEU A 7 30.76 9.68 2.63
N PHE A 8 29.95 10.06 1.62
CA PHE A 8 28.59 9.56 1.49
C PHE A 8 28.55 8.24 0.73
N PRO A 9 27.86 7.21 1.21
CA PRO A 9 27.65 5.99 0.43
C PRO A 9 26.89 6.30 -0.86
N VAL A 10 27.27 5.62 -1.94
CA VAL A 10 26.44 5.57 -3.15
C VAL A 10 25.28 4.65 -2.82
N ILE A 11 24.07 5.20 -2.81
CA ILE A 11 22.87 4.46 -2.43
C ILE A 11 22.46 3.53 -3.57
N GLU A 12 22.25 2.26 -3.24
CA GLU A 12 21.67 1.28 -4.15
C GLU A 12 20.14 1.32 -4.06
N ALA A 13 19.49 1.53 -5.21
CA ALA A 13 18.04 1.55 -5.27
C ALA A 13 17.47 0.16 -4.99
N LYS A 14 16.51 0.09 -4.06
CA LYS A 14 15.69 -1.11 -3.85
C LYS A 14 14.39 -0.98 -4.64
N TYR A 15 14.30 -1.68 -5.77
CA TYR A 15 13.09 -1.71 -6.59
C TYR A 15 12.06 -2.68 -6.02
N GLY A 16 10.80 -2.25 -5.99
CA GLY A 16 9.67 -3.12 -5.65
C GLY A 16 9.52 -4.23 -6.70
N ARG A 17 9.21 -5.45 -6.26
CA ARG A 17 8.98 -6.60 -7.15
C ARG A 17 7.64 -6.51 -7.89
N ILE A 18 6.72 -5.74 -7.34
CA ILE A 18 5.34 -5.61 -7.81
C ILE A 18 5.05 -4.17 -8.21
N GLY A 19 4.14 -4.02 -9.18
CA GLY A 19 3.63 -2.72 -9.61
C GLY A 19 2.81 -2.03 -8.52
N ARG A 20 2.44 -0.77 -8.79
CA ARG A 20 1.54 -0.02 -7.91
C ARG A 20 0.15 -0.67 -7.89
N LEU A 21 -0.51 -0.63 -6.72
CA LEU A 21 -1.90 -1.05 -6.61
C LEU A 21 -2.84 -0.05 -7.29
N VAL A 22 -3.82 -0.57 -8.01
CA VAL A 22 -4.88 0.21 -8.66
C VAL A 22 -5.96 0.62 -7.65
N GLY A 23 -6.65 1.72 -7.93
CA GLY A 23 -7.81 2.15 -7.13
C GLY A 23 -9.07 1.35 -7.47
N THR A 24 -10.11 1.59 -6.68
CA THR A 24 -11.45 0.97 -6.85
C THR A 24 -12.25 1.53 -8.05
N GLY A 25 -11.76 2.57 -8.70
CA GLY A 25 -12.47 3.34 -9.73
C GLY A 25 -12.34 2.77 -11.14
N ALA A 26 -13.14 3.33 -12.05
CA ALA A 26 -13.15 2.97 -13.46
C ALA A 26 -11.83 3.35 -14.17
N PRO A 27 -11.48 2.66 -15.28
CA PRO A 27 -10.40 3.06 -16.15
C PRO A 27 -10.54 4.50 -16.63
N ASN A 28 -9.40 5.17 -16.81
CA ASN A 28 -9.36 6.51 -17.37
C ASN A 28 -9.90 6.48 -18.83
N PRO A 29 -10.83 7.37 -19.21
CA PRO A 29 -11.47 7.32 -20.55
C PRO A 29 -10.51 7.53 -21.73
N GLU A 30 -9.42 8.28 -21.52
CA GLU A 30 -8.46 8.62 -22.59
C GLU A 30 -7.41 7.52 -22.78
N THR A 31 -6.94 6.95 -21.67
CA THR A 31 -5.81 5.99 -21.68
C THR A 31 -6.26 4.55 -21.54
N GLY A 32 -7.50 4.29 -21.12
CA GLY A 32 -8.01 2.96 -20.80
C GLY A 32 -7.35 2.31 -19.58
N ALA A 33 -6.45 3.01 -18.87
CA ALA A 33 -5.70 2.46 -17.75
C ALA A 33 -6.44 2.65 -16.43
N LEU A 34 -6.34 1.65 -15.54
CA LEU A 34 -6.87 1.78 -14.18
C LEU A 34 -6.13 2.88 -13.40
N PRO A 35 -6.87 3.70 -12.62
CA PRO A 35 -6.29 4.79 -11.85
C PRO A 35 -5.42 4.24 -10.72
N LYS A 36 -4.39 4.98 -10.33
CA LYS A 36 -3.64 4.67 -9.11
C LYS A 36 -4.57 4.74 -7.89
N MET A 37 -4.35 3.88 -6.90
CA MET A 37 -5.00 4.06 -5.61
C MET A 37 -4.45 5.33 -4.94
N SER A 38 -5.32 6.26 -4.55
CA SER A 38 -4.92 7.43 -3.78
C SER A 38 -6.07 8.05 -3.00
N LYS A 39 -5.74 8.70 -1.88
CA LYS A 39 -6.71 9.45 -1.06
C LYS A 39 -7.40 10.55 -1.85
N SER A 40 -6.67 11.31 -2.66
CA SER A 40 -7.22 12.45 -3.42
C SER A 40 -8.18 12.06 -4.53
N LEU A 41 -8.04 10.86 -5.09
CA LEU A 41 -8.97 10.32 -6.09
C LEU A 41 -10.20 9.63 -5.46
N ASN A 42 -10.29 9.64 -4.13
CA ASN A 42 -11.37 8.98 -3.37
C ASN A 42 -11.63 7.52 -3.80
N ASN A 43 -10.57 6.81 -4.20
CA ASN A 43 -10.65 5.45 -4.75
C ASN A 43 -9.87 4.44 -3.90
N ALA A 44 -9.52 4.81 -2.66
CA ALA A 44 -8.68 4.04 -1.75
C ALA A 44 -9.49 3.30 -0.68
N ILE A 45 -9.04 2.10 -0.34
CA ILE A 45 -9.43 1.36 0.87
C ILE A 45 -8.31 1.57 1.89
N PHE A 46 -8.63 2.18 3.03
CA PHE A 46 -7.66 2.47 4.08
C PHE A 46 -7.49 1.29 5.02
N LEU A 47 -6.29 1.12 5.56
CA LEU A 47 -6.00 0.13 6.61
C LEU A 47 -6.78 0.40 7.92
N SER A 48 -7.33 1.60 8.07
CA SER A 48 -8.16 2.01 9.21
C SER A 48 -9.65 2.02 8.92
N ASP A 49 -10.09 1.73 7.69
CA ASP A 49 -11.53 1.64 7.39
C ASP A 49 -12.14 0.48 8.18
N ASP A 50 -13.29 0.68 8.81
CA ASP A 50 -14.05 -0.41 9.45
C ASP A 50 -14.62 -1.40 8.42
N ALA A 51 -15.07 -2.56 8.89
CA ALA A 51 -15.54 -3.65 8.03
C ALA A 51 -16.67 -3.21 7.08
N ASP A 52 -17.62 -2.42 7.57
CA ASP A 52 -18.74 -1.90 6.77
C ASP A 52 -18.29 -0.92 5.69
N VAL A 53 -17.28 -0.09 5.98
CA VAL A 53 -16.71 0.87 5.02
C VAL A 53 -15.95 0.12 3.93
N VAL A 54 -15.16 -0.89 4.30
CA VAL A 54 -14.48 -1.78 3.36
C VAL A 54 -15.50 -2.49 2.46
N GLN A 55 -16.56 -3.05 3.06
CA GLN A 55 -17.64 -3.69 2.31
C GLN A 55 -18.26 -2.72 1.32
N LYS A 56 -18.66 -1.52 1.76
CA LYS A 56 -19.26 -0.51 0.90
C LYS A 56 -18.36 -0.17 -0.29
N LYS A 57 -17.06 0.07 -0.03
CA LYS A 57 -16.08 0.42 -1.07
C LYS A 57 -15.87 -0.70 -2.09
N ILE A 58 -15.78 -1.95 -1.64
CA ILE A 58 -15.63 -3.11 -2.52
C ILE A 58 -16.92 -3.36 -3.31
N MET A 59 -18.08 -3.23 -2.68
CA MET A 59 -19.36 -3.40 -3.36
C MET A 59 -19.56 -2.33 -4.45
N SER A 60 -19.10 -1.10 -4.22
CA SER A 60 -19.10 -0.01 -5.21
C SER A 60 -17.92 -0.04 -6.20
N MET A 61 -16.99 -0.99 -6.07
CA MET A 61 -15.82 -1.08 -6.92
C MET A 61 -16.23 -1.31 -8.39
N TYR A 62 -15.51 -0.67 -9.31
CA TYR A 62 -15.69 -0.87 -10.74
C TYR A 62 -15.42 -2.32 -11.14
N THR A 63 -16.22 -2.84 -12.07
CA THR A 63 -16.04 -4.16 -12.68
C THR A 63 -16.14 -4.06 -14.20
N ASP A 64 -17.35 -4.19 -14.73
CA ASP A 64 -17.68 -3.95 -16.14
C ASP A 64 -19.10 -3.36 -16.19
N PRO A 65 -19.28 -2.09 -16.62
CA PRO A 65 -20.60 -1.47 -16.64
C PRO A 65 -21.54 -2.10 -17.67
N LYS A 66 -21.02 -2.87 -18.64
CA LYS A 66 -21.84 -3.58 -19.64
C LYS A 66 -22.41 -4.89 -19.10
N ARG A 67 -21.90 -5.37 -17.96
CA ARG A 67 -22.37 -6.57 -17.28
C ARG A 67 -23.48 -6.22 -16.30
N ILE A 68 -24.72 -6.31 -16.77
CA ILE A 68 -25.92 -6.02 -15.98
C ILE A 68 -26.29 -7.23 -15.12
N THR A 69 -26.05 -8.45 -15.63
CA THR A 69 -26.40 -9.69 -14.93
C THR A 69 -25.22 -10.66 -14.84
N GLY A 70 -25.33 -11.64 -13.95
CA GLY A 70 -24.32 -12.70 -13.83
C GLY A 70 -24.22 -13.63 -15.03
N LYS A 71 -25.12 -13.53 -16.02
CA LYS A 71 -25.21 -14.39 -17.20
C LYS A 71 -24.41 -13.91 -18.40
N GLU A 72 -24.02 -12.65 -18.42
CA GLU A 72 -23.17 -12.09 -19.48
C GLU A 72 -21.72 -12.49 -19.21
N PRO A 73 -20.84 -12.62 -20.21
CA PRO A 73 -19.38 -12.68 -20.00
C PRO A 73 -18.86 -11.41 -19.32
N GLY A 74 -17.75 -11.50 -18.58
CA GLY A 74 -17.19 -10.35 -17.86
C GLY A 74 -15.68 -10.20 -18.07
N GLU A 75 -15.20 -8.96 -18.02
CA GLU A 75 -13.77 -8.64 -18.12
C GLU A 75 -12.99 -9.17 -16.90
N THR A 76 -12.00 -10.02 -17.15
CA THR A 76 -11.16 -10.66 -16.12
C THR A 76 -9.74 -10.13 -16.08
N ASP A 77 -9.32 -9.33 -17.06
CA ASP A 77 -7.99 -8.76 -17.12
C ASP A 77 -7.76 -7.79 -15.93
N PRO A 78 -6.78 -8.05 -15.04
CA PRO A 78 -6.52 -7.20 -13.88
C PRO A 78 -6.01 -5.80 -14.27
N THR A 79 -5.60 -5.57 -15.52
CA THR A 79 -5.24 -4.24 -16.01
C THR A 79 -6.46 -3.38 -16.38
N LYS A 80 -7.64 -4.00 -16.51
CA LYS A 80 -8.90 -3.36 -16.91
C LYS A 80 -10.01 -3.47 -15.85
N ASN A 81 -9.95 -4.49 -14.99
CA ASN A 81 -10.91 -4.72 -13.91
C ASN A 81 -10.21 -4.76 -12.54
N PRO A 82 -10.42 -3.75 -11.67
CA PRO A 82 -9.75 -3.66 -10.38
C PRO A 82 -10.20 -4.76 -9.41
N LEU A 83 -11.38 -5.37 -9.60
CA LEU A 83 -11.82 -6.52 -8.79
C LEU A 83 -10.83 -7.68 -8.90
N TRP A 84 -10.37 -7.97 -10.12
CA TRP A 84 -9.41 -9.05 -10.37
C TRP A 84 -7.98 -8.65 -9.98
N ALA A 85 -7.61 -7.39 -10.16
CA ALA A 85 -6.33 -6.89 -9.64
C ALA A 85 -6.20 -7.07 -8.12
N PHE A 86 -7.29 -6.83 -7.39
CA PHE A 86 -7.33 -7.02 -5.93
C PHE A 86 -7.32 -8.50 -5.55
N HIS A 87 -8.09 -9.35 -6.22
CA HIS A 87 -8.04 -10.78 -5.95
C HIS A 87 -6.65 -11.35 -6.18
N GLU A 88 -6.00 -11.00 -7.28
CA GLU A 88 -4.64 -11.46 -7.59
C GLU A 88 -3.60 -10.96 -6.58
N THR A 89 -3.82 -9.78 -6.00
CA THR A 89 -2.89 -9.21 -5.02
C THR A 89 -3.10 -9.77 -3.61
N PHE A 90 -4.35 -10.01 -3.20
CA PHE A 90 -4.68 -10.23 -1.78
C PHE A 90 -5.31 -11.59 -1.49
N ASN A 91 -5.93 -12.24 -2.47
CA ASN A 91 -6.54 -13.55 -2.25
C ASN A 91 -5.48 -14.64 -2.32
N THR A 92 -5.22 -15.29 -1.20
CA THR A 92 -4.24 -16.38 -1.10
C THR A 92 -4.77 -17.70 -1.67
N ASP A 93 -6.08 -17.83 -1.86
CA ASP A 93 -6.70 -19.00 -2.48
C ASP A 93 -6.68 -18.88 -4.01
N THR A 94 -5.55 -19.28 -4.60
CA THR A 94 -5.34 -19.19 -6.06
C THR A 94 -6.29 -20.10 -6.84
N ALA A 95 -6.65 -21.26 -6.28
CA ALA A 95 -7.59 -22.18 -6.92
C ALA A 95 -8.98 -21.56 -7.03
N TRP A 96 -9.46 -20.92 -5.96
CA TRP A 96 -10.72 -20.17 -5.99
C TRP A 96 -10.67 -19.03 -7.02
N VAL A 97 -9.56 -18.28 -7.07
CA VAL A 97 -9.38 -17.18 -8.04
C VAL A 97 -9.47 -17.69 -9.46
N ASP A 98 -8.75 -18.76 -9.81
CA ASP A 98 -8.73 -19.30 -11.16
C ASP A 98 -10.09 -19.86 -11.59
N GLU A 99 -10.74 -20.63 -10.71
CA GLU A 99 -12.06 -21.19 -10.95
C GLU A 99 -13.12 -20.09 -11.18
N HIS A 100 -13.15 -19.11 -10.29
CA HIS A 100 -14.15 -18.05 -10.35
C HIS A 100 -13.85 -17.06 -11.47
N ARG A 101 -12.58 -16.87 -11.85
CA ARG A 101 -12.19 -16.11 -13.04
C ARG A 101 -12.72 -16.78 -14.30
N ALA A 102 -12.56 -18.11 -14.41
CA ALA A 102 -13.10 -18.87 -15.53
C ALA A 102 -14.64 -18.84 -15.59
N MET A 103 -15.34 -18.93 -14.45
CA MET A 103 -16.79 -18.79 -14.39
C MET A 103 -17.25 -17.38 -14.78
N TYR A 104 -16.54 -16.35 -14.32
CA TYR A 104 -16.86 -14.95 -14.59
C TYR A 104 -16.72 -14.63 -16.09
N ALA A 105 -15.64 -15.10 -16.71
CA ALA A 105 -15.43 -14.97 -18.16
C ALA A 105 -16.54 -15.65 -18.99
N LYS A 106 -17.15 -16.73 -18.47
CA LYS A 106 -18.25 -17.45 -19.14
C LYS A 106 -19.65 -16.91 -18.84
N GLY A 107 -19.77 -15.95 -17.91
CA GLY A 107 -21.08 -15.52 -17.42
C GLY A 107 -21.82 -16.58 -16.61
N ALA A 108 -21.10 -17.30 -15.75
CA ALA A 108 -21.69 -18.29 -14.85
C ALA A 108 -21.81 -17.79 -13.40
N VAL A 109 -21.25 -16.63 -13.06
CA VAL A 109 -21.23 -16.08 -11.68
C VAL A 109 -21.37 -14.55 -11.68
N GLY A 110 -22.19 -14.00 -10.80
CA GLY A 110 -22.40 -12.55 -10.68
C GLY A 110 -21.37 -11.83 -9.81
N ASP A 111 -21.20 -10.53 -10.04
CA ASP A 111 -20.22 -9.66 -9.36
C ASP A 111 -20.37 -9.67 -7.84
N VAL A 112 -21.59 -9.78 -7.34
CA VAL A 112 -21.88 -9.79 -5.90
C VAL A 112 -21.17 -10.95 -5.20
N VAL A 113 -21.11 -12.13 -5.82
CA VAL A 113 -20.44 -13.30 -5.24
C VAL A 113 -18.94 -13.06 -5.15
N ILE A 114 -18.35 -12.57 -6.24
CA ILE A 114 -16.90 -12.30 -6.32
C ILE A 114 -16.51 -11.19 -5.33
N LYS A 115 -17.26 -10.08 -5.32
CA LYS A 115 -17.06 -8.97 -4.40
C LYS A 115 -17.20 -9.39 -2.94
N ARG A 116 -18.18 -10.23 -2.58
CA ARG A 116 -18.33 -10.75 -1.21
C ARG A 116 -17.10 -11.54 -0.77
N LYS A 117 -16.53 -12.38 -1.64
CA LYS A 117 -15.27 -13.05 -1.31
C LYS A 117 -14.14 -12.06 -1.13
N LEU A 118 -14.05 -11.02 -1.97
CA LEU A 118 -13.03 -9.99 -1.78
C LEU A 118 -13.19 -9.24 -0.44
N VAL A 119 -14.43 -8.96 -0.01
CA VAL A 119 -14.69 -8.34 1.30
C VAL A 119 -14.15 -9.20 2.44
N GLU A 120 -14.37 -10.52 2.39
CA GLU A 120 -13.82 -11.46 3.36
C GLU A 120 -12.28 -11.44 3.39
N VAL A 121 -11.66 -11.51 2.20
CA VAL A 121 -10.19 -11.50 2.04
C VAL A 121 -9.58 -10.21 2.61
N ILE A 122 -10.12 -9.05 2.23
CA ILE A 122 -9.60 -7.76 2.67
C ILE A 122 -9.83 -7.52 4.17
N ASN A 123 -10.98 -7.90 4.71
CA ASN A 123 -11.20 -7.79 6.16
C ASN A 123 -10.27 -8.70 6.95
N THR A 124 -10.10 -9.95 6.52
CA THR A 124 -9.15 -10.89 7.16
C THR A 124 -7.73 -10.33 7.20
N LEU A 125 -7.30 -9.66 6.13
CA LEU A 125 -5.99 -8.99 6.07
C LEU A 125 -5.89 -7.79 7.03
N ILE A 126 -6.95 -6.97 7.09
CA ILE A 126 -6.93 -5.68 7.78
C ILE A 126 -7.28 -5.78 9.27
N ASP A 127 -8.07 -6.77 9.70
CA ASP A 127 -8.50 -6.97 11.09
C ASP A 127 -7.36 -7.00 12.13
N PRO A 128 -6.24 -7.73 11.92
CA PRO A 128 -5.11 -7.66 12.84
C PRO A 128 -4.41 -6.29 12.84
N ILE A 129 -4.54 -5.51 11.76
CA ILE A 129 -4.02 -4.13 11.69
C ILE A 129 -4.95 -3.19 12.47
N ARG A 130 -6.27 -3.30 12.31
CA ARG A 130 -7.28 -2.54 13.08
C ARG A 130 -7.13 -2.78 14.58
N THR A 131 -6.96 -4.04 14.98
CA THR A 131 -6.78 -4.41 16.39
C THR A 131 -5.55 -3.74 16.99
N ARG A 132 -4.40 -3.82 16.31
CA ARG A 132 -3.16 -3.15 16.75
C ARG A 132 -3.33 -1.63 16.77
N ARG A 133 -3.99 -1.06 15.77
CA ARG A 133 -4.27 0.38 15.71
C ARG A 133 -5.09 0.82 16.93
N LYS A 134 -6.16 0.13 17.29
CA LYS A 134 -6.98 0.42 18.48
C LYS A 134 -6.17 0.37 19.79
N GLN A 135 -5.22 -0.57 19.90
CA GLN A 135 -4.32 -0.64 21.06
C GLN A 135 -3.40 0.60 21.18
N PHE A 136 -2.98 1.19 20.07
CA PHE A 136 -2.20 2.43 20.04
C PHE A 136 -3.06 3.68 20.17
N GLU A 137 -4.31 3.67 19.69
CA GLU A 137 -5.26 4.76 19.93
C GLU A 137 -5.57 4.93 21.42
N ALA A 138 -5.60 3.83 22.18
CA ALA A 138 -5.75 3.85 23.64
C ALA A 138 -4.46 4.25 24.38
N ARG A 139 -3.30 4.25 23.71
CA ARG A 139 -1.98 4.55 24.27
C ARG A 139 -1.20 5.49 23.34
N PRO A 140 -1.67 6.74 23.16
CA PRO A 140 -1.05 7.67 22.22
C PRO A 140 0.41 7.98 22.57
N ASP A 141 0.77 7.95 23.86
CA ASP A 141 2.14 8.18 24.32
C ASP A 141 3.12 7.12 23.79
N ASP A 142 2.70 5.87 23.61
CA ASP A 142 3.55 4.82 23.02
C ASP A 142 3.96 5.17 21.58
N VAL A 143 3.06 5.81 20.82
CA VAL A 143 3.34 6.26 19.45
C VAL A 143 4.33 7.42 19.47
N ILE A 144 4.13 8.38 20.37
CA ILE A 144 5.02 9.52 20.55
C ILE A 144 6.42 9.06 20.99
N ASP A 145 6.50 8.10 21.90
CA ASP A 145 7.76 7.59 22.41
C ASP A 145 8.51 6.76 21.35
N ALA A 146 7.78 5.99 20.53
CA ALA A 146 8.38 5.32 19.37
C ALA A 146 9.00 6.34 18.38
N LEU A 147 8.32 7.46 18.13
CA LEU A 147 8.85 8.56 17.31
C LEU A 147 10.07 9.21 17.96
N LYS A 148 10.01 9.57 19.24
CA LYS A 148 11.15 10.16 19.98
C LYS A 148 12.37 9.24 19.95
N GLN A 149 12.20 7.95 20.22
CA GLN A 149 13.28 6.97 20.19
C GLN A 149 13.86 6.79 18.78
N GLY A 150 13.02 6.81 17.74
CA GLY A 150 13.47 6.83 16.34
C GLY A 150 14.30 8.06 16.03
N THR A 151 13.80 9.25 16.38
CA THR A 151 14.49 10.53 16.19
C THR A 151 15.82 10.59 16.94
N LYS A 152 15.87 10.15 18.20
CA LYS A 152 17.11 10.11 18.99
C LYS A 152 18.17 9.25 18.30
N ARG A 153 17.81 8.04 17.86
CA ARG A 153 18.72 7.15 17.11
C ARG A 153 19.19 7.76 15.80
N ALA A 154 18.28 8.38 15.04
CA ALA A 154 18.63 9.05 13.79
C ALA A 154 19.58 10.23 14.02
N ASN A 155 19.32 11.06 15.04
CA ASN A 155 20.13 12.24 15.36
C ASN A 155 21.58 11.88 15.66
N VAL A 156 21.85 10.79 16.38
CA VAL A 156 23.23 10.32 16.62
C VAL A 156 23.97 10.12 15.30
N ILE A 157 23.38 9.37 14.37
CA ILE A 157 23.99 9.06 13.07
C ILE A 157 24.09 10.32 12.19
N THR A 158 23.07 11.17 12.19
CA THR A 158 23.07 12.43 11.45
C THR A 158 24.15 13.36 11.94
N GLU A 159 24.36 13.45 13.26
CA GLU A 159 25.35 14.34 13.84
C GLU A 159 26.79 13.91 13.56
N GLU A 160 27.05 12.60 13.61
CA GLU A 160 28.30 12.00 13.16
C GLU A 160 28.55 12.28 11.67
N THR A 161 27.54 12.05 10.82
CA THR A 161 27.63 12.29 9.38
C THR A 161 27.89 13.77 9.08
N LEU A 162 27.22 14.68 9.78
CA LEU A 162 27.40 16.13 9.63
C LEU A 162 28.79 16.58 10.06
N ALA A 163 29.33 16.03 11.15
CA ALA A 163 30.68 16.34 11.60
C ALA A 163 31.72 15.93 10.54
N LEU A 164 31.59 14.73 9.96
CA LEU A 164 32.44 14.26 8.89
C LEU A 164 32.32 15.13 7.62
N ALA A 165 31.10 15.57 7.28
CA ALA A 165 30.86 16.46 6.15
C ALA A 165 31.53 17.82 6.32
N LYS A 166 31.37 18.44 7.50
CA LYS A 166 32.03 19.71 7.82
C LYS A 166 33.55 19.60 7.75
N LYS A 167 34.13 18.52 8.29
CA LYS A 167 35.57 18.25 8.19
C LYS A 167 36.04 18.11 6.75
N ALA A 168 35.32 17.36 5.92
CA ALA A 168 35.65 17.20 4.50
C ALA A 168 35.58 18.53 3.72
N MET A 169 34.68 19.43 4.12
CA MET A 169 34.53 20.76 3.53
C MET A 169 35.45 21.83 4.15
N ARG A 170 36.27 21.48 5.14
CA ARG A 170 37.10 22.42 5.92
C ARG A 170 36.27 23.52 6.61
N GLN A 171 35.12 23.12 7.16
CA GLN A 171 34.19 23.95 7.94
C GLN A 171 34.18 23.59 9.44
N ASP A 172 35.23 22.92 9.91
CA ASP A 172 35.44 22.48 11.29
C ASP A 172 36.30 23.47 12.09
N PHE A 173 35.97 24.76 11.99
CA PHE A 173 36.73 25.87 12.60
C PHE A 173 36.83 25.81 14.13
N PHE A 174 35.90 25.11 14.80
CA PHE A 174 35.82 25.03 16.27
C PHE A 174 35.57 23.59 16.73
N SER A 175 36.04 23.25 17.93
CA SER A 175 35.76 21.96 18.57
C SER A 175 34.25 21.77 18.78
N ARG A 176 33.70 20.65 18.28
CA ARG A 176 32.29 20.34 18.36
C ARG A 176 32.00 19.42 19.54
N THR A 177 31.22 19.87 20.51
CA THR A 177 30.67 19.02 21.58
C THR A 177 29.21 18.73 21.30
N LEU A 178 28.85 17.46 21.19
CA LEU A 178 27.47 17.02 20.98
C LEU A 178 26.86 16.66 22.34
N SER A 179 25.76 17.32 22.70
CA SER A 179 24.89 16.91 23.81
C SER A 179 23.63 16.30 23.21
N ILE A 180 23.63 14.99 23.00
CA ILE A 180 22.48 14.27 22.47
C ILE A 180 21.66 13.77 23.66
N GLY A 181 20.61 14.52 24.02
CA GLY A 181 19.70 14.23 25.13
C GLY A 181 19.01 12.88 25.02
#